data_AF-A0A9Q8WW37-F1
#
_entry.id   AF-A0A9Q8WW37-F1
#
_cell.length_a   1.000
_cell.length_b   1.000
_cell.length_c   1.000
_cell.angle_alpha   90.00
_cell.angle_beta   90.00
_cell.angle_gamma   90.00
#
_symmetry.space_group_name_H-M   'P 1'
#
loop_
_entity.id
_entity.type
_entity.pdbx_description
1 polymer ?
#
loop_
_entity_poly.entity_id
_entity_poly.type
_entity_poly.pdbx_seq_one_letter_code
_entity_poly.pdbx_strand_id
1 'polypeptide(L)'
;MSDLFYIESECCVDGQCDTYAGEVSINDVMLGKFSLNSYSGKKAIINLDIVTFDIHIAMDDQDGRTITRDLKGPEFVIKDDGSWYINKNLGNDKFKIIVKQS
;
A
#
# COMPACT_ATOMS: atom_id res chain seq x y z
N MET A 1 -12.59 -8.62 18.41
CA MET A 1 -11.40 -8.38 17.59
C MET A 1 -11.60 -7.04 16.91
N SER A 2 -10.55 -6.25 16.78
CA SER A 2 -10.59 -5.07 15.91
C SER A 2 -10.62 -5.56 14.48
N ASP A 3 -11.58 -5.09 13.68
CA ASP A 3 -11.65 -5.33 12.25
C ASP A 3 -10.78 -4.33 11.46
N LEU A 4 -9.81 -3.70 12.12
CA LEU A 4 -8.90 -2.73 11.54
C LEU A 4 -7.58 -3.41 11.15
N PHE A 5 -7.14 -3.11 9.93
CA PHE A 5 -5.84 -3.43 9.41
C PHE A 5 -5.01 -2.15 9.39
N TYR A 6 -3.79 -2.23 9.91
CA TYR A 6 -2.82 -1.17 9.76
C TYR A 6 -1.95 -1.46 8.54
N ILE A 7 -1.89 -0.49 7.63
CA ILE A 7 -1.14 -0.61 6.39
C ILE A 7 -0.03 0.43 6.40
N GLU A 8 1.21 -0.02 6.29
CA GLU A 8 2.39 0.83 6.09
C GLU A 8 2.88 0.63 4.66
N SER A 9 3.12 1.72 3.96
CA SER A 9 3.68 1.74 2.61
C SER A 9 4.84 2.71 2.50
N GLU A 10 5.94 2.30 1.89
CA GLU A 10 7.06 3.20 1.51
C GLU A 10 7.14 3.23 -0.01
N CYS A 11 7.14 4.43 -0.59
CA CYS A 11 7.41 4.62 -2.01
C CYS A 11 8.61 5.55 -2.16
N CYS A 12 9.66 5.08 -2.82
CA CYS A 12 10.78 5.92 -3.25
C CYS A 12 10.70 6.15 -4.74
N VAL A 13 10.85 7.39 -5.21
CA VAL A 13 10.95 7.76 -6.63
C VAL A 13 12.18 8.62 -6.79
N ASP A 14 13.09 8.23 -7.69
CA ASP A 14 14.35 8.92 -7.95
C ASP A 14 15.16 9.29 -6.68
N GLY A 15 15.15 8.37 -5.70
CA GLY A 15 15.91 8.50 -4.45
C GLY A 15 15.22 9.29 -3.33
N GLN A 16 14.01 9.81 -3.58
CA GLN A 16 13.19 10.49 -2.57
C GLN A 16 12.06 9.57 -2.11
N CYS A 17 11.95 9.36 -0.80
CA CYS A 17 10.99 8.42 -0.23
C CYS A 17 9.89 9.14 0.55
N ASP A 18 8.64 8.74 0.30
CA ASP A 18 7.48 9.08 1.13
C ASP A 18 6.93 7.80 1.78
N THR A 19 6.62 7.89 3.07
CA THR A 19 5.97 6.82 3.82
C THR A 19 4.51 7.17 4.02
N TYR A 20 3.63 6.26 3.59
CA TYR A 20 2.18 6.32 3.72
C TYR A 20 1.74 5.31 4.78
N ALA A 21 0.83 5.72 5.65
CA ALA A 21 0.24 4.82 6.61
C ALA A 21 -1.25 5.11 6.79
N GLY A 22 -1.99 4.11 7.24
CA GLY A 22 -3.40 4.25 7.53
C GLY A 22 -3.98 3.00 8.18
N GLU A 23 -5.00 3.21 9.00
CA GLU A 23 -5.89 2.16 9.46
C GLU A 23 -7.04 2.02 8.46
N VAL A 24 -7.34 0.78 8.09
CA VAL A 24 -8.34 0.44 7.09
C VAL A 24 -9.24 -0.63 7.70
N SER A 25 -10.55 -0.43 7.68
CA SER A 25 -11.46 -1.46 8.18
C SER A 25 -11.58 -2.63 7.20
N ILE A 26 -11.95 -3.81 7.69
CA ILE A 26 -12.26 -4.96 6.85
C ILE A 26 -13.35 -4.62 5.81
N ASN A 27 -14.29 -3.75 6.15
CA ASN A 27 -15.31 -3.28 5.22
C ASN A 27 -14.69 -2.50 4.07
N ASP A 28 -13.74 -1.61 4.34
CA ASP A 28 -13.04 -0.84 3.30
C ASP A 28 -12.16 -1.73 2.42
N VAL A 29 -11.52 -2.75 3.01
CA VAL A 29 -10.78 -3.79 2.27
C VAL A 29 -11.71 -4.58 1.36
N MET A 30 -12.88 -4.98 1.87
CA MET A 30 -13.90 -5.72 1.11
C MET A 30 -14.55 -4.89 0.01
N LEU A 31 -14.61 -3.56 0.17
CA LEU A 31 -15.00 -2.63 -0.90
C LEU A 31 -13.90 -2.44 -1.95
N GLY A 32 -12.69 -2.96 -1.69
CA GLY A 32 -11.59 -2.95 -2.64
C GLY A 32 -11.01 -1.56 -2.90
N LYS A 33 -11.33 -0.55 -2.08
CA LYS A 33 -10.80 0.81 -2.28
C LYS A 33 -10.68 1.58 -0.96
N PHE A 34 -9.47 2.01 -0.67
CA PHE A 34 -9.16 2.82 0.52
C PHE A 34 -8.01 3.79 0.24
N SER A 35 -7.72 4.67 1.19
CA SER A 35 -6.63 5.63 1.05
C SER A 35 -5.69 5.65 2.23
N LEU A 36 -4.41 5.81 1.95
CA LEU A 36 -3.36 6.01 2.94
C LEU A 36 -2.87 7.45 2.88
N ASN A 37 -2.43 7.98 4.01
CA ASN A 37 -1.86 9.32 4.08
C ASN A 37 -0.37 9.22 4.36
N SER A 38 0.41 10.02 3.65
CA SER A 38 1.82 10.20 3.97
C SER A 38 2.01 11.16 5.13
N TYR A 39 3.16 11.05 5.81
CA TYR A 39 3.58 12.04 6.80
C TYR A 39 3.76 13.45 6.21
N SER A 40 3.98 13.55 4.89
CA SER A 40 4.09 14.81 4.15
C SER A 40 2.72 15.38 3.73
N GLY A 41 1.61 14.75 4.10
CA GLY A 41 0.25 15.22 3.82
C GLY A 41 -0.31 14.84 2.45
N LYS A 42 0.46 14.09 1.64
CA LYS A 42 0.01 13.51 0.37
C LYS A 42 -0.86 12.28 0.60
N LYS A 43 -1.70 11.96 -0.38
CA LYS A 43 -2.62 10.83 -0.34
C LYS A 43 -2.23 9.76 -1.36
N ALA A 44 -2.29 8.51 -0.95
CA ALA A 44 -2.25 7.36 -1.86
C ALA A 44 -3.63 6.72 -1.90
N ILE A 45 -4.13 6.41 -3.10
CA ILE A 45 -5.38 5.66 -3.32
C ILE A 45 -4.98 4.23 -3.66
N ILE A 46 -5.51 3.29 -2.88
CA ILE A 46 -5.28 1.87 -3.06
C ILE A 46 -6.58 1.25 -3.57
N ASN A 47 -6.51 0.52 -4.68
CA ASN A 47 -7.58 -0.32 -5.16
C ASN A 47 -7.12 -1.79 -5.08
N LEU A 48 -7.81 -2.58 -4.28
CA LEU A 48 -7.59 -4.01 -4.10
C LEU A 48 -8.66 -4.77 -4.87
N ASP A 49 -8.23 -5.63 -5.78
CA ASP A 49 -9.10 -6.67 -6.34
C ASP A 49 -9.22 -7.79 -5.31
N ILE A 50 -10.38 -7.93 -4.69
CA ILE A 50 -10.63 -8.93 -3.64
C ILE A 50 -10.65 -10.38 -4.15
N VAL A 51 -10.73 -10.59 -5.47
CA VAL A 51 -10.74 -11.92 -6.09
C VAL A 51 -9.31 -12.39 -6.35
N THR A 52 -8.48 -11.50 -6.88
CA THR A 52 -7.08 -11.81 -7.25
C THR A 52 -6.06 -11.40 -6.20
N PHE A 53 -6.48 -10.57 -5.24
CA PHE A 53 -5.63 -9.82 -4.30
C PHE A 53 -4.63 -8.87 -5.00
N ASP A 54 -4.87 -8.53 -6.26
CA ASP A 54 -4.05 -7.56 -6.98
C ASP A 54 -4.30 -6.15 -6.43
N ILE A 55 -3.22 -5.39 -6.25
CA ILE A 55 -3.27 -4.05 -5.69
C ILE A 55 -2.82 -3.04 -6.74
N HIS A 56 -3.70 -2.09 -7.05
CA HIS A 56 -3.43 -0.95 -7.92
C HIS A 56 -3.34 0.30 -7.07
N ILE A 57 -2.21 0.98 -7.13
CA ILE A 57 -1.85 2.07 -6.21
C ILE A 57 -1.65 3.32 -7.05
N ALA A 58 -2.35 4.39 -6.71
CA ALA A 58 -2.17 5.70 -7.31
C ALA A 58 -1.71 6.69 -6.23
N MET A 59 -0.62 7.41 -6.49
CA MET A 59 -0.05 8.38 -5.56
C MET A 59 0.52 9.58 -6.32
N ASP A 60 0.51 10.76 -5.73
CA ASP A 60 1.13 11.93 -6.35
C ASP A 60 2.61 12.02 -5.98
N ASP A 61 3.46 12.22 -6.98
CA ASP A 61 4.88 12.50 -6.80
C ASP A 61 5.13 13.93 -6.27
N GLN A 62 6.39 14.34 -6.18
CA GLN A 62 6.71 15.69 -5.71
C GLN A 62 6.31 16.80 -6.70
N ASP A 63 6.19 16.49 -7.98
CA ASP A 63 5.77 17.42 -9.03
C ASP A 63 4.23 17.46 -9.20
N GLY A 64 3.49 16.74 -8.35
CA GLY A 64 2.05 16.61 -8.43
C GLY A 64 1.56 15.74 -9.58
N ARG A 65 2.44 14.90 -10.16
CA ARG A 65 2.07 13.90 -11.16
C ARG A 65 1.62 12.64 -10.46
N THR A 66 0.50 12.09 -10.89
CA THR A 66 0.03 10.82 -10.37
C THR A 66 0.85 9.67 -10.96
N ILE A 67 1.51 8.92 -10.09
CA ILE A 67 2.21 7.68 -10.36
C ILE A 67 1.28 6.51 -10.02
N THR A 68 1.22 5.53 -10.91
CA THR A 68 0.45 4.30 -10.71
C THR A 68 1.35 3.07 -10.63
N ARG A 69 1.09 2.17 -9.69
CA ARG A 69 1.85 0.93 -9.48
C ARG A 69 0.89 -0.24 -9.27
N ASP A 70 1.17 -1.33 -9.94
CA ASP A 70 0.38 -2.57 -9.87
C ASP A 70 1.21 -3.66 -9.21
N LEU A 71 0.62 -4.31 -8.21
CA LEU A 71 1.21 -5.43 -7.49
C LEU A 71 0.28 -6.62 -7.61
N LYS A 72 0.87 -7.80 -7.79
CA LYS A 72 0.08 -9.02 -7.93
C LYS A 72 -0.10 -9.67 -6.57
N GLY A 73 -1.33 -10.12 -6.27
CA GLY A 73 -1.65 -10.81 -5.01
C GLY A 73 -0.67 -11.94 -4.64
N PRO A 74 -0.26 -12.80 -5.61
CA PRO A 74 0.74 -13.86 -5.38
C PRO A 74 2.13 -13.38 -4.94
N GLU A 75 2.41 -12.08 -5.01
CA GLU A 75 3.70 -11.51 -4.60
C GLU A 75 3.76 -11.18 -3.10
N PHE A 76 2.64 -11.29 -2.38
CA PHE A 76 2.59 -11.13 -0.93
C PHE A 76 3.13 -12.37 -0.23
N VAL A 77 3.94 -12.13 0.80
CA VAL A 77 4.47 -13.14 1.70
C VAL A 77 3.81 -12.96 3.07
N ILE A 78 3.25 -14.05 3.61
CA ILE A 78 2.77 -14.07 4.99
C ILE A 78 3.98 -14.34 5.91
N LYS A 79 4.18 -13.47 6.90
CA LYS A 79 5.24 -13.58 7.90
C LYS A 79 4.79 -14.43 9.09
N ASP A 80 5.74 -14.86 9.92
CA ASP A 80 5.48 -15.69 11.10
C ASP A 80 4.55 -15.01 12.13
N ASP A 81 4.52 -13.67 12.14
CA ASP A 81 3.62 -12.86 12.98
C ASP A 81 2.21 -12.70 12.37
N GLY A 82 1.92 -13.38 11.26
CA GLY A 82 0.66 -13.31 10.54
C GLY A 82 0.51 -12.06 9.66
N SER A 83 1.49 -11.15 9.65
CA SER A 83 1.45 -9.96 8.79
C SER A 83 1.67 -10.33 7.32
N TRP A 84 1.03 -9.58 6.43
CA TRP A 84 1.22 -9.74 4.99
C TRP A 84 2.20 -8.69 4.50
N TYR A 85 3.14 -9.12 3.68
CA TYR A 85 4.30 -8.31 3.34
C TYR A 85 4.64 -8.40 1.85
N ILE A 86 4.90 -7.25 1.24
CA ILE A 86 5.53 -7.16 -0.08
C ILE A 86 6.66 -6.13 -0.03
N ASN A 87 7.73 -6.40 -0.75
CA ASN A 87 8.83 -5.47 -0.96
C ASN A 87 9.40 -5.68 -2.36
N LYS A 88 9.21 -4.68 -3.20
CA LYS A 88 9.50 -4.73 -4.62
C LYS A 88 10.34 -3.52 -5.00
N ASN A 89 11.36 -3.78 -5.82
CA ASN A 89 12.06 -2.75 -6.55
C ASN A 89 11.51 -2.73 -7.97
N LEU A 90 10.98 -1.59 -8.39
CA LEU A 90 10.38 -1.35 -9.70
C LEU A 90 11.22 -0.30 -10.42
N GLY A 91 12.40 -0.72 -10.91
CA GLY A 91 13.38 0.20 -11.50
C GLY A 91 14.07 1.07 -10.44
N ASN A 92 13.92 2.40 -10.57
CA ASN A 92 14.40 3.35 -9.56
C ASN A 92 13.50 3.40 -8.32
N ASP A 93 12.32 2.78 -8.40
CA ASP A 93 11.36 2.86 -7.33
C ASP A 93 11.47 1.69 -6.38
N LYS A 94 11.27 1.98 -5.10
CA LYS A 94 11.11 0.95 -4.08
C LYS A 94 9.73 1.07 -3.48
N PHE A 95 9.04 -0.06 -3.45
CA PHE A 95 7.69 -0.15 -2.94
C PHE A 95 7.58 -1.26 -1.92
N LYS A 96 7.19 -0.91 -0.70
CA LYS A 96 7.04 -1.85 0.41
C LYS A 96 5.66 -1.69 1.00
N ILE A 97 4.89 -2.76 1.16
CA ILE A 97 3.65 -2.76 1.96
C ILE A 97 3.79 -3.76 3.11
N ILE A 98 3.33 -3.35 4.29
CA ILE A 98 3.07 -4.24 5.41
C ILE A 98 1.62 -4.07 5.84
N VAL A 99 0.89 -5.18 5.94
CA VAL A 99 -0.48 -5.23 6.49
C VAL A 99 -0.45 -6.00 7.80
N LYS A 100 -0.87 -5.36 8.89
CA LYS A 100 -0.91 -5.93 10.24
C LYS A 100 -2.34 -5.87 10.77
N GLN A 101 -2.76 -6.89 11.52
CA GLN A 101 -4.00 -6.79 12.30
C GLN A 101 -3.75 -5.85 13.48
N SER A 102 -4.65 -4.89 13.70
CA SER A 102 -4.52 -3.91 14.78
C SER A 102 -5.12 -4.36 16.11
#